data_AF-A0A100WK99-F1
#
_entry.id   AF-A0A100WK99-F1
#
_cell.length_a   1.000
_cell.length_b   1.000
_cell.length_c   1.000
_cell.angle_alpha   90.00
_cell.angle_beta   90.00
_cell.angle_gamma   90.00
#
_symmetry.space_group_name_H-M   'P 1'
#
loop_
_entity.id
_entity.type
_entity.pdbx_description
1 polymer ?
#
loop_
_entity_poly.entity_id
_entity_poly.type
_entity_poly.pdbx_seq_one_letter_code
_entity_poly.pdbx_strand_id
1 'polypeptide(L)' 'MSLPVELKERMVNTITWTRPYTGIGQQQKFIRKAITDLCEHLEEEFNSGKAFEPGVATPDE' A
#
# COMPACT_ATOMS: atom_id res chain seq x y z
N MET A 1 2.75 -13.32 4.70
CA MET A 1 1.76 -12.39 5.30
C MET A 1 0.35 -12.88 4.99
N SER A 2 -0.49 -12.99 6.00
CA SER A 2 -1.94 -13.15 5.85
C SER A 2 -2.62 -11.81 6.15
N LEU A 3 -3.48 -11.35 5.25
CA LEU A 3 -4.31 -10.17 5.48
C LEU A 3 -5.58 -10.60 6.25
N PRO A 4 -6.03 -9.86 7.28
CA PRO A 4 -7.34 -10.09 7.90
C PRO A 4 -8.46 -10.18 6.86
N VAL A 5 -9.43 -11.07 7.09
CA VAL A 5 -10.51 -11.37 6.13
C VAL A 5 -11.30 -10.10 5.78
N GLU A 6 -11.65 -9.30 6.78
CA GLU A 6 -12.39 -8.06 6.60
C GLU A 6 -11.65 -7.05 5.69
N LEU A 7 -10.33 -6.94 5.84
CA LEU A 7 -9.51 -6.07 5.00
C LEU A 7 -9.46 -6.57 3.56
N LYS A 8 -9.41 -7.88 3.36
CA LYS A 8 -9.45 -8.48 2.02
C LYS A 8 -10.78 -8.19 1.32
N GLU A 9 -11.89 -8.36 2.02
CA GLU A 9 -13.23 -8.08 1.48
C GLU A 9 -13.39 -6.61 1.10
N ARG A 10 -12.96 -5.70 1.99
CA ARG A 10 -12.93 -4.26 1.69
C ARG A 10 -12.10 -3.95 0.45
N MET A 11 -10.89 -4.53 0.33
CA MET A 11 -10.05 -4.35 -0.86
C MET A 11 -10.76 -4.82 -2.13
N VAL A 12 -11.35 -6.02 -2.12
CA VAL A 12 -12.04 -6.58 -3.29
C VAL A 12 -13.24 -5.73 -3.69
N ASN A 13 -14.03 -5.26 -2.72
CA ASN A 13 -15.17 -4.38 -2.97
C ASN A 13 -14.72 -3.04 -3.58
N THR A 14 -13.70 -2.41 -3.01
CA THR A 14 -13.13 -1.16 -3.54
C THR A 14 -12.64 -1.33 -4.97
N ILE A 15 -11.88 -2.39 -5.26
CA ILE A 15 -11.41 -2.69 -6.62
C ILE A 15 -12.60 -2.83 -7.56
N THR A 16 -13.61 -3.62 -7.17
CA THR A 16 -14.78 -3.88 -8.01
C THR A 16 -15.52 -2.59 -8.40
N TRP A 17 -15.81 -1.73 -7.43
CA TRP A 17 -16.57 -0.49 -7.65
C TRP A 17 -15.75 0.61 -8.33
N THR A 18 -14.43 0.64 -8.14
CA THR A 18 -13.57 1.71 -8.66
C THR A 18 -12.84 1.34 -9.95
N ARG A 19 -12.88 0.08 -10.39
CA ARG A 19 -12.20 -0.40 -11.60
C ARG A 19 -12.51 0.44 -12.85
N PRO A 20 -13.76 0.88 -13.13
CA PRO A 20 -14.04 1.71 -14.31
C PRO A 20 -13.30 3.06 -14.31
N TYR A 21 -12.98 3.59 -13.14
CA TYR A 21 -12.35 4.90 -12.97
C TYR A 21 -10.83 4.81 -12.83
N THR A 22 -10.32 3.73 -12.23
CA THR A 22 -8.89 3.58 -11.90
C THR A 22 -8.13 2.66 -12.86
N GLY A 23 -8.84 1.79 -13.59
CA GLY A 23 -8.23 0.71 -14.37
C GLY A 23 -7.51 -0.35 -13.51
N ILE A 24 -7.67 -0.32 -12.18
CA ILE A 24 -7.09 -1.32 -11.28
C ILE A 24 -8.12 -2.42 -11.08
N GLY A 25 -7.79 -3.63 -11.56
CA GLY A 25 -8.64 -4.82 -11.42
C GLY A 25 -7.98 -5.99 -10.69
N GLN A 26 -6.73 -5.83 -10.25
CA GLN A 26 -5.95 -6.89 -9.60
C GLN A 26 -5.56 -6.47 -8.19
N GLN A 27 -5.73 -7.37 -7.22
CA GLN A 27 -5.40 -7.12 -5.81
C GLN A 27 -3.94 -6.69 -5.62
N GLN A 28 -3.00 -7.38 -6.28
CA GLN A 28 -1.58 -7.04 -6.20
C GLN A 28 -1.27 -5.64 -6.75
N LYS A 29 -1.97 -5.19 -7.80
CA LYS A 29 -1.80 -3.84 -8.34
C LYS A 29 -2.35 -2.78 -7.38
N PHE A 30 -3.49 -3.06 -6.74
CA PHE A 30 -4.04 -2.20 -5.68
C PHE A 30 -3.08 -2.08 -4.49
N ILE A 31 -2.57 -3.22 -3.99
CA ILE A 31 -1.64 -3.26 -2.85
C ILE A 31 -0.35 -2.50 -3.16
N ARG A 32 0.27 -2.75 -4.32
CA ARG A 32 1.50 -2.03 -4.72
C ARG A 32 1.27 -0.53 -4.77
N LYS A 33 0.17 -0.09 -5.38
CA LYS A 33 -0.17 1.33 -5.42
C LYS A 33 -0.36 1.91 -4.01
N ALA A 34 -1.12 1.24 -3.15
CA ALA A 34 -1.35 1.70 -1.80
C ALA A 34 -0.06 1.79 -0.97
N ILE A 35 0.86 0.84 -1.16
CA ILE A 35 2.20 0.88 -0.54
C ILE A 35 2.99 2.07 -1.06
N THR A 36 3.07 2.25 -2.39
CA THR A 36 3.78 3.38 -3.01
C THR A 36 3.23 4.72 -2.52
N ASP A 37 1.91 4.91 -2.58
CA ASP A 37 1.26 6.16 -2.17
C ASP A 37 1.54 6.47 -0.68
N LEU A 38 1.55 5.45 0.18
CA LEU A 38 1.87 5.64 1.60
C LEU A 38 3.37 5.91 1.84
N CYS A 39 4.27 5.22 1.13
CA CYS A 39 5.70 5.47 1.21
C CYS A 39 6.02 6.91 0.78
N GLU A 40 5.51 7.34 -0.38
CA GLU A 40 5.70 8.71 -0.90
C GLU A 40 5.21 9.76 0.12
N HIS A 41 4.02 9.55 0.70
CA HIS A 41 3.48 10.45 1.72
C HIS A 41 4.39 10.57 2.96
N LEU A 42 4.89 9.44 3.47
CA LEU A 42 5.75 9.41 4.64
C LEU A 42 7.15 9.98 4.34
N GLU A 43 7.68 9.75 3.15
CA GLU A 43 8.95 10.31 2.69
C GLU A 43 8.86 11.84 2.56
N GLU A 44 7.75 12.36 2.03
CA GLU A 44 7.45 13.79 2.00
C GLU A 44 7.37 14.39 3.42
N GLU A 45 6.61 13.77 4.31
CA GLU A 45 6.34 14.28 5.65
C GLU A 45 7.57 14.20 6.57
N PHE A 46 8.32 13.11 6.51
CA PHE A 46 9.36 12.80 7.50
C PHE A 46 10.79 12.74 6.94
N ASN A 47 10.98 12.78 5.62
CA ASN A 47 12.30 12.68 5.01
C ASN A 47 12.53 13.67 3.86
N SER A 48 11.86 14.82 3.88
CA SER A 48 12.01 15.89 2.87
C SER A 48 11.80 15.40 1.43
N GLY A 49 10.87 14.46 1.23
CA GLY A 49 10.56 13.86 -0.06
C GLY A 49 11.63 12.89 -0.59
N LYS A 50 12.55 12.44 0.26
CA LYS A 50 13.57 11.45 -0.11
C LYS A 50 13.19 10.07 0.41
N ALA A 51 13.57 9.04 -0.33
CA ALA A 51 13.46 7.67 0.16
C ALA A 51 14.22 7.46 1.47
N PHE A 52 13.66 6.68 2.38
CA PHE A 52 14.37 6.29 3.60
C PHE A 52 15.55 5.39 3.25
N GLU A 53 16.67 5.59 3.94
CA GLU A 53 17.82 4.69 3.84
C GLU A 53 17.41 3.27 4.29
N PRO A 54 17.98 2.20 3.71
CA PRO A 54 17.69 0.84 4.13
C PRO A 54 17.96 0.68 5.63
N GLY A 55 16.92 0.39 6.41
CA GLY A 55 17.09 0.11 7.84
C GLY A 55 17.93 -1.15 8.04
N VAL A 56 18.82 -1.15 9.03
CA VAL A 56 19.25 -2.40 9.67
C VAL A 56 18.03 -2.91 10.41
N ALA A 57 17.34 -3.91 9.85
CA ALA A 57 16.21 -4.54 10.49
C ALA A 57 16.65 -5.06 11.87
N THR A 58 16.30 -4.35 12.94
CA THR A 58 16.32 -4.93 14.27
C THR A 58 15.22 -5.97 14.29
N PRO A 59 15.51 -7.24 14.64
CA PRO A 59 14.47 -8.26 14.71
C PRO A 59 13.34 -7.77 15.60
N ASP A 60 12.11 -7.83 15.12
CA ASP A 60 10.91 -7.49 15.91
C ASP A 60 10.92 -8.32 17.21
N GLU A 61 10.81 -7.65 18.37
CA GLU A 61 10.59 -8.25 19.70
C GLU A 61 9.19 -8.89 19.81
#